data_AF-A0A1C6B1W9-F1
#
_entry.id   AF-A0A1C6B1W9-F1
#
_cell.length_a   1.000
_cell.length_b   1.000
_cell.length_c   1.000
_cell.angle_alpha   90.00
_cell.angle_beta   90.00
_cell.angle_gamma   90.00
#
_symmetry.space_group_name_H-M   'P 1'
#
loop_
_entity.id
_entity.type
_entity.pdbx_description
1 polymer ?
#
loop_
_entity_poly.entity_id
_entity_poly.type
_entity_poly.pdbx_seq_one_letter_code
_entity_poly.pdbx_strand_id
1 'polypeptide(L)'
;MKKSVYSLVLMDDVVNAIDDMAYQMNTSRSNLINQILAEHVSYITPEMRMKDIFDCVRTMMDNHFQIQGQASDAMLSIRSPLRFKYKPTIRYRVELLREMKESTFGFLSVSFRTQSVQLINALDSFFQLWYAMENKYIGKYFENGIEYEYSDGKFIRHLKIAENVSHIDSDKLGKALGEYIRLMDSEIKIYFENLDFPESAVIKVEKLYNEHLPYMTII
;
A
#
# COMPACT_ATOMS: atom_id res chain seq x y z
N MET A 1 -11.74 -9.42 14.57
CA MET A 1 -11.63 -10.69 15.29
C MET A 1 -12.40 -10.51 16.58
N LYS A 2 -13.20 -11.49 17.01
CA LYS A 2 -13.80 -11.45 18.34
C LYS A 2 -12.67 -11.52 19.37
N LYS A 3 -12.46 -10.44 20.13
CA LYS A 3 -11.54 -10.44 21.27
C LYS A 3 -12.27 -11.06 22.44
N SER A 4 -11.78 -12.18 22.92
CA SER A 4 -12.25 -12.80 24.15
C SER A 4 -11.33 -12.39 25.30
N VAL A 5 -11.92 -12.07 26.46
CA VAL A 5 -11.15 -11.75 27.66
C VAL A 5 -10.82 -13.05 28.38
N TYR A 6 -9.54 -13.24 28.68
CA TYR A 6 -9.04 -14.39 29.44
C TYR A 6 -8.19 -13.89 30.61
N SER A 7 -8.31 -14.54 31.76
CA SER A 7 -7.43 -14.29 32.90
C SER A 7 -6.22 -15.22 32.81
N LEU A 8 -5.03 -14.62 32.77
CA LEU A 8 -3.75 -15.33 32.80
C LEU A 8 -3.07 -15.06 34.15
N VAL A 9 -2.50 -16.08 34.76
CA VAL A 9 -1.66 -15.94 35.95
C VAL A 9 -0.21 -16.03 35.50
N LEU A 10 0.55 -14.95 35.70
CA LEU A 10 1.96 -14.84 35.35
C LEU A 10 2.74 -14.45 36.61
N MET A 11 4.03 -14.74 36.64
CA MET A 11 4.90 -14.26 37.71
C MET A 11 5.06 -12.74 37.61
N ASP A 12 5.17 -12.05 38.75
CA ASP A 12 5.30 -10.58 38.79
C ASP A 12 6.50 -10.08 37.98
N ASP A 13 7.63 -10.79 38.05
CA ASP A 13 8.83 -10.46 37.26
C ASP A 13 8.59 -10.54 35.75
N VAL A 14 7.75 -11.49 35.30
CA VAL A 14 7.37 -11.62 33.88
C VAL A 14 6.46 -10.48 33.48
N VAL A 15 5.51 -10.07 34.34
CA VAL A 15 4.62 -8.93 34.06
C VAL A 15 5.43 -7.65 33.91
N ASN A 16 6.39 -7.40 34.81
CA ASN A 16 7.27 -6.22 34.75
C ASN A 16 8.09 -6.20 33.45
N ALA A 17 8.71 -7.33 33.07
CA ALA A 17 9.49 -7.41 31.83
C ALA A 17 8.63 -7.17 30.57
N ILE A 18 7.38 -7.67 30.56
CA ILE A 18 6.44 -7.43 29.46
C ILE A 18 6.03 -5.96 29.40
N ASP A 19 5.80 -5.31 30.54
CA ASP A 19 5.45 -3.89 30.59
C ASP A 19 6.56 -3.01 30.05
N ASP A 20 7.80 -3.26 30.48
CA ASP A 20 8.99 -2.54 30.00
C ASP A 20 9.13 -2.68 28.48
N MET A 21 8.96 -3.90 27.97
CA MET A 21 9.02 -4.17 26.53
C MET A 21 7.86 -3.51 25.77
N ALA A 22 6.64 -3.57 26.29
CA ALA A 22 5.47 -2.94 25.67
C ALA A 22 5.65 -1.42 25.58
N TYR A 23 6.23 -0.80 26.62
CA TYR A 23 6.56 0.62 26.65
C TYR A 23 7.62 0.98 25.59
N GLN A 24 8.70 0.20 25.49
CA GLN A 24 9.75 0.39 24.48
C GLN A 24 9.21 0.27 23.05
N MET A 25 8.24 -0.61 22.83
CA MET A 25 7.61 -0.85 21.53
C MET A 25 6.41 0.08 21.25
N ASN A 26 6.09 1.01 22.16
CA ASN A 26 4.92 1.90 22.07
C ASN A 26 3.61 1.14 21.80
N THR A 27 3.41 0.02 22.50
CA THR A 27 2.23 -0.85 22.37
C THR A 27 1.61 -1.17 23.74
N SER A 28 0.45 -1.83 23.78
CA SER A 28 -0.17 -2.25 25.05
C SER A 28 0.32 -3.62 25.49
N ARG A 29 0.37 -3.87 26.81
CA ARG A 29 0.65 -5.19 27.39
C ARG A 29 -0.17 -6.31 26.73
N SER A 30 -1.48 -6.10 26.61
CA SER A 30 -2.39 -7.07 26.00
C SER A 30 -2.09 -7.33 24.53
N ASN A 31 -1.64 -6.33 23.78
CA ASN A 31 -1.26 -6.49 22.39
C ASN A 31 0.07 -7.25 22.27
N LEU A 32 1.06 -6.90 23.10
CA LEU A 32 2.35 -7.60 23.14
C LEU A 32 2.21 -9.06 23.54
N ILE A 33 1.44 -9.36 24.61
CA ILE A 33 1.16 -10.75 25.02
C ILE A 33 0.48 -11.52 23.88
N ASN A 34 -0.50 -10.91 23.23
CA ASN A 34 -1.19 -11.55 22.11
C ASN A 34 -0.22 -11.85 20.95
N GLN A 35 0.71 -10.93 20.63
CA GLN A 35 1.73 -11.13 19.61
C GLN A 35 2.70 -12.27 19.97
N ILE A 36 3.22 -12.30 21.20
CA ILE A 36 4.13 -13.36 21.67
C ILE A 36 3.46 -14.74 21.62
N LEU A 37 2.23 -14.83 22.14
CA LEU A 37 1.48 -16.09 22.14
C LEU A 37 1.17 -16.55 20.71
N ALA A 38 0.79 -15.61 19.85
CA ALA A 38 0.50 -15.90 18.46
C ALA A 38 1.74 -16.40 17.71
N GLU A 39 2.89 -15.73 17.86
CA GLU A 39 4.17 -16.19 17.32
C GLU A 39 4.53 -17.59 17.81
N HIS A 40 4.38 -17.85 19.11
CA HIS A 40 4.70 -19.15 19.71
C HIS A 40 3.86 -20.31 19.18
N VAL A 41 2.59 -20.06 18.85
CA VAL A 41 1.68 -21.08 18.29
C VAL A 41 1.61 -21.04 16.76
N SER A 42 2.52 -20.32 16.10
CA SER A 42 2.52 -20.10 14.65
C SER A 42 1.20 -19.48 14.12
N TYR A 43 0.50 -18.73 14.96
CA TYR A 43 -0.65 -17.93 14.58
C TYR A 43 -0.17 -16.56 14.11
N ILE A 44 -0.46 -16.21 12.86
CA ILE A 44 -0.10 -14.90 12.31
C ILE A 44 -1.16 -13.89 12.76
N THR A 45 -0.78 -12.94 13.62
CA THR A 45 -1.67 -11.82 13.97
C THR A 45 -1.81 -10.86 12.79
N PRO A 46 -2.93 -10.11 12.69
CA PRO A 46 -3.06 -9.05 11.70
C PRO A 46 -1.91 -8.04 11.74
N GLU A 47 -1.43 -7.69 12.94
CA GLU A 47 -0.33 -6.76 13.15
C GLU A 47 1.00 -7.30 12.61
N MET A 48 1.31 -8.58 12.86
CA MET A 48 2.49 -9.25 12.28
C MET A 48 2.40 -9.28 10.75
N ARG A 49 1.24 -9.65 10.22
CA ARG A 49 0.99 -9.68 8.77
C ARG A 49 1.22 -8.32 8.12
N MET A 50 0.69 -7.23 8.71
CA MET A 50 0.88 -5.87 8.19
C MET A 50 2.35 -5.45 8.21
N LYS A 51 3.06 -5.78 9.29
CA LYS A 51 4.49 -5.53 9.42
C LYS A 51 5.28 -6.24 8.32
N ASP A 52 5.03 -7.53 8.11
CA ASP A 52 5.70 -8.32 7.07
C ASP A 52 5.46 -7.75 5.66
N ILE A 53 4.22 -7.37 5.35
CA ILE A 53 3.85 -6.73 4.08
C ILE A 53 4.62 -5.42 3.92
N PHE A 54 4.63 -4.56 4.93
CA PHE A 54 5.32 -3.28 4.86
C PHE A 54 6.83 -3.41 4.82
N ASP A 55 7.42 -4.34 5.55
CA ASP A 55 8.86 -4.58 5.53
C ASP A 55 9.30 -5.08 4.16
N CYS A 56 8.50 -5.95 3.51
CA CYS A 56 8.70 -6.31 2.12
C CYS A 56 8.67 -5.07 1.20
N VAL A 57 7.62 -4.23 1.30
CA VAL A 57 7.55 -2.98 0.51
C VAL A 57 8.77 -2.09 0.76
N ARG A 58 9.22 -1.93 2.01
CA ARG A 58 10.41 -1.13 2.36
C ARG A 58 11.67 -1.62 1.64
N THR A 59 11.89 -2.93 1.60
CA THR A 59 13.08 -3.51 0.94
C THR A 59 13.10 -3.30 -0.58
N MET A 60 11.94 -3.07 -1.19
CA MET A 60 11.80 -2.86 -2.64
C MET A 60 11.92 -1.39 -3.05
N MET A 61 11.79 -0.47 -2.09
CA MET A 61 11.94 0.97 -2.35
C MET A 61 13.43 1.32 -2.45
N ASP A 62 13.84 1.86 -3.58
CA ASP A 62 15.20 2.37 -3.78
C ASP A 62 15.39 3.77 -3.14
N ASN A 63 16.60 4.33 -3.31
CA ASN A 63 16.98 5.64 -2.75
C ASN A 63 16.16 6.83 -3.29
N HIS A 64 15.36 6.67 -4.35
CA HIS A 64 14.49 7.73 -4.84
C HIS A 64 13.20 7.87 -4.02
N PHE A 65 12.83 6.81 -3.29
CA PHE A 65 11.70 6.83 -2.38
C PHE A 65 12.15 7.23 -0.97
N GLN A 66 11.38 8.10 -0.34
CA GLN A 66 11.57 8.48 1.06
C GLN A 66 10.44 7.91 1.91
N ILE A 67 10.72 6.78 2.55
CA ILE A 67 9.81 6.17 3.52
C ILE A 67 9.79 7.02 4.79
N GLN A 68 8.60 7.42 5.24
CA GLN A 68 8.41 8.23 6.44
C GLN A 68 8.26 7.34 7.68
N GLY A 69 8.52 7.92 8.85
CA GLY A 69 8.24 7.27 10.12
C GLY A 69 6.78 6.80 10.20
N GLN A 70 6.58 5.61 10.76
CA GLN A 70 5.28 4.96 10.83
C GLN A 70 4.46 5.54 11.97
N ALA A 71 3.30 6.15 11.66
CA ALA A 71 2.39 6.68 12.69
C ALA A 71 1.53 5.58 13.34
N SER A 72 1.33 4.45 12.66
CA SER A 72 0.64 3.27 13.17
C SER A 72 1.05 2.00 12.40
N ASP A 73 0.94 0.84 13.04
CA ASP A 73 1.28 -0.47 12.44
C ASP A 73 0.50 -0.77 11.15
N ALA A 74 -0.66 -0.11 10.94
CA ALA A 74 -1.52 -0.28 9.79
C ALA A 74 -1.22 0.70 8.64
N MET A 75 -0.27 1.63 8.79
CA MET A 75 -0.04 2.70 7.81
C MET A 75 1.43 2.80 7.37
N LEU A 76 1.65 2.90 6.06
CA LEU A 76 2.94 3.21 5.45
C LEU A 76 2.84 4.50 4.63
N SER A 77 3.79 5.42 4.78
CA SER A 77 3.84 6.67 4.03
C SER A 77 5.15 6.80 3.28
N ILE A 78 5.08 7.05 1.97
CA ILE A 78 6.22 7.11 1.06
C ILE A 78 6.14 8.42 0.27
N ARG A 79 7.28 9.07 0.07
CA ARG A 79 7.40 10.25 -0.80
C ARG A 79 8.31 9.93 -1.98
N SER A 80 7.97 10.46 -3.15
CA SER A 80 8.81 10.37 -4.35
C SER A 80 8.85 11.74 -5.05
N PRO A 81 10.01 12.17 -5.56
CA PRO A 81 10.11 13.43 -6.30
C PRO A 81 9.56 13.28 -7.72
N LEU A 82 8.81 14.27 -8.19
CA LEU A 82 8.37 14.37 -9.57
C LEU A 82 9.15 15.48 -10.29
N ARG A 83 9.77 15.14 -11.43
CA ARG A 83 10.51 16.10 -12.28
C ARG A 83 9.53 16.92 -13.13
N PHE A 84 8.83 17.82 -12.48
CA PHE A 84 7.92 18.78 -13.11
C PHE A 84 8.15 20.18 -12.55
N LYS A 85 7.55 21.23 -13.14
CA LYS A 85 7.69 22.62 -12.66
C LYS A 85 7.51 22.69 -11.14
N TYR A 86 8.44 23.34 -10.46
CA TYR A 86 8.51 23.47 -8.98
C TYR A 86 8.79 22.16 -8.21
N LYS A 87 9.20 21.09 -8.90
CA LYS A 87 9.63 19.79 -8.32
C LYS A 87 8.65 19.26 -7.27
N PRO A 88 7.36 19.04 -7.63
CA PRO A 88 6.37 18.56 -6.70
C PRO A 88 6.75 17.18 -6.14
N THR A 89 6.22 16.87 -4.96
CA THR A 89 6.41 15.57 -4.31
C THR A 89 5.14 14.76 -4.40
N ILE A 90 5.27 13.53 -4.92
CA ILE A 90 4.22 12.52 -4.87
C ILE A 90 4.21 11.90 -3.49
N ARG A 91 3.04 11.82 -2.87
CA ARG A 91 2.85 11.19 -1.56
C ARG A 91 1.97 9.96 -1.73
N TYR A 92 2.55 8.79 -1.47
CA TYR A 92 1.84 7.53 -1.36
C TYR A 92 1.56 7.23 0.11
N ARG A 93 0.33 6.86 0.43
CA ARG A 93 -0.05 6.39 1.75
C ARG A 93 -0.81 5.09 1.59
N VAL A 94 -0.26 4.01 2.14
CA VAL A 94 -0.93 2.73 2.24
C VAL A 94 -1.55 2.62 3.63
N GLU A 95 -2.80 2.20 3.69
CA GLU A 95 -3.50 1.88 4.93
C GLU A 95 -4.10 0.47 4.82
N LEU A 96 -3.63 -0.45 5.67
CA LEU A 96 -4.08 -1.84 5.66
C LEU A 96 -5.23 -2.05 6.66
N LEU A 97 -6.22 -2.84 6.26
CA LEU A 97 -7.31 -3.23 7.11
C LEU A 97 -6.88 -4.37 8.05
N ARG A 98 -7.25 -4.28 9.33
CA ARG A 98 -7.03 -5.38 10.30
C ARG A 98 -7.74 -6.66 9.91
N GLU A 99 -8.88 -6.51 9.25
CA GLU A 99 -9.65 -7.62 8.69
C GLU A 99 -10.04 -7.25 7.27
N MET A 100 -9.82 -8.18 6.34
CA MET A 100 -10.29 -8.03 4.97
C MET A 100 -11.81 -7.93 4.97
N LYS A 101 -12.33 -7.00 4.17
CA LYS A 101 -13.75 -6.90 3.88
C LYS A 101 -13.94 -7.31 2.44
N GLU A 102 -14.65 -8.40 2.22
CA GLU A 102 -14.72 -9.06 0.91
C GLU A 102 -13.29 -9.40 0.44
N SER A 103 -12.86 -8.87 -0.71
CA SER A 103 -11.48 -8.99 -1.22
C SER A 103 -10.58 -7.81 -0.85
N THR A 104 -11.13 -6.73 -0.27
CA THR A 104 -10.38 -5.51 0.04
C THR A 104 -9.55 -5.69 1.31
N PHE A 105 -8.25 -5.43 1.20
CA PHE A 105 -7.28 -5.56 2.29
C PHE A 105 -6.65 -4.24 2.72
N GLY A 106 -6.88 -3.16 1.97
CA GLY A 106 -6.36 -1.84 2.31
C GLY A 106 -6.70 -0.79 1.27
N PHE A 107 -6.06 0.37 1.40
CA PHE A 107 -6.23 1.52 0.52
C PHE A 107 -4.87 2.11 0.17
N LEU A 108 -4.67 2.44 -1.10
CA LEU A 108 -3.55 3.27 -1.56
C LEU A 108 -4.07 4.67 -1.87
N SER A 109 -3.64 5.65 -1.10
CA SER A 109 -3.84 7.06 -1.40
C SER A 109 -2.61 7.64 -2.11
N VAL A 110 -2.81 8.31 -3.23
CA VAL A 110 -1.79 9.07 -3.97
C VAL A 110 -2.21 10.53 -4.01
N SER A 111 -1.34 11.42 -3.52
CA SER A 111 -1.66 12.85 -3.44
C SER A 111 -0.45 13.72 -3.76
N PHE A 112 -0.74 14.92 -4.23
CA PHE A 112 0.26 15.91 -4.60
C PHE A 112 -0.03 17.18 -3.80
N ARG A 113 0.98 17.74 -3.14
CA ARG A 113 0.82 19.06 -2.51
C ARG A 113 1.02 20.12 -3.58
N THR A 114 -0.06 20.51 -4.26
CA THR A 114 -0.03 21.51 -5.33
C THR A 114 -1.30 22.36 -5.37
N GLN A 115 -1.15 23.62 -5.79
CA GLN A 115 -2.25 24.50 -6.18
C GLN A 115 -2.22 24.81 -7.70
N SER A 116 -1.29 24.21 -8.43
CA SER A 116 -1.17 24.41 -9.88
C SER A 116 -2.29 23.65 -10.60
N VAL A 117 -3.21 24.40 -11.21
CA VAL A 117 -4.30 23.86 -12.04
C VAL A 117 -3.77 22.99 -13.17
N GLN A 118 -2.64 23.37 -13.79
CA GLN A 118 -2.00 22.59 -14.85
C GLN A 118 -1.56 21.20 -14.36
N LEU A 119 -0.94 21.14 -13.18
CA LEU A 119 -0.52 19.87 -12.57
C LEU A 119 -1.73 19.02 -12.18
N ILE A 120 -2.77 19.64 -11.61
CA ILE A 120 -4.01 18.96 -11.24
C ILE A 120 -4.66 18.33 -12.48
N ASN A 121 -4.87 19.09 -13.57
CA ASN A 121 -5.49 18.57 -14.79
C ASN A 121 -4.65 17.44 -15.45
N ALA A 122 -3.32 17.55 -15.41
CA ALA A 122 -2.44 16.50 -15.91
C ALA A 122 -2.54 15.21 -15.07
N LEU A 123 -2.68 15.34 -13.75
CA LEU A 123 -2.91 14.21 -12.87
C LEU A 123 -4.28 13.56 -13.11
N ASP A 124 -5.33 14.37 -13.27
CA ASP A 124 -6.68 13.88 -13.62
C ASP A 124 -6.60 13.02 -14.89
N SER A 125 -5.95 13.54 -15.92
CA SER A 125 -5.78 12.86 -17.20
C SER A 125 -4.99 11.56 -17.06
N PHE A 126 -3.92 11.56 -16.24
CA PHE A 126 -3.16 10.36 -15.92
C PHE A 126 -4.02 9.31 -15.19
N PHE A 127 -4.78 9.69 -14.17
CA PHE A 127 -5.59 8.73 -13.41
C PHE A 127 -6.76 8.18 -14.23
N GLN A 128 -7.29 8.93 -15.20
CA GLN A 128 -8.24 8.40 -16.19
C GLN A 128 -7.60 7.34 -17.09
N LEU A 129 -6.37 7.58 -17.57
CA LEU A 129 -5.60 6.59 -18.32
C LEU A 129 -5.34 5.33 -17.47
N TRP A 130 -4.89 5.53 -16.24
CA TRP A 130 -4.62 4.44 -15.28
C TRP A 130 -5.87 3.59 -15.04
N TYR A 131 -7.02 4.21 -14.73
CA TYR A 131 -8.30 3.51 -14.59
C TYR A 131 -8.66 2.68 -15.83
N ALA A 132 -8.52 3.26 -17.02
CA ALA A 132 -8.82 2.57 -18.27
C ALA A 132 -7.91 1.34 -18.49
N MET A 133 -6.63 1.45 -18.14
CA MET A 133 -5.69 0.33 -18.21
C MET A 133 -6.02 -0.76 -17.20
N GLU A 134 -6.26 -0.42 -15.93
CA GLU A 134 -6.60 -1.43 -14.92
C GLU A 134 -7.88 -2.17 -15.31
N ASN A 135 -8.91 -1.45 -15.75
CA ASN A 135 -10.16 -2.07 -16.20
C ASN A 135 -9.94 -3.00 -17.42
N LYS A 136 -9.16 -2.55 -18.41
CA LYS A 136 -8.87 -3.33 -19.62
C LYS A 136 -8.08 -4.61 -19.34
N TYR A 137 -7.07 -4.53 -18.49
CA TYR A 137 -6.07 -5.59 -18.35
C TYR A 137 -6.32 -6.52 -17.17
N ILE A 138 -6.78 -5.99 -16.04
CA ILE A 138 -6.92 -6.74 -14.79
C ILE A 138 -8.33 -6.74 -14.20
N GLY A 139 -9.23 -5.87 -14.67
CA GLY A 139 -10.58 -5.74 -14.12
C GLY A 139 -11.37 -7.06 -14.06
N LYS A 140 -11.14 -7.96 -15.03
CA LYS A 140 -11.74 -9.29 -15.09
C LYS A 140 -11.37 -10.23 -13.92
N TYR A 141 -10.35 -9.89 -13.13
CA TYR A 141 -9.92 -10.71 -11.99
C TYR A 141 -10.51 -10.24 -10.66
N PHE A 142 -11.32 -9.17 -10.64
CA PHE A 142 -11.90 -8.62 -9.41
C PHE A 142 -13.42 -8.59 -9.50
N GLU A 143 -14.07 -9.24 -8.53
CA GLU A 143 -15.53 -9.19 -8.41
C GLU A 143 -15.98 -7.74 -8.24
N ASN A 144 -16.90 -7.31 -9.09
CA ASN A 144 -17.39 -5.93 -9.17
C ASN A 144 -16.31 -4.88 -9.53
N GLY A 145 -15.16 -5.32 -10.05
CA GLY A 145 -14.05 -4.45 -10.44
C GLY A 145 -13.28 -3.85 -9.26
N ILE A 146 -12.44 -2.88 -9.59
CA ILE A 146 -11.62 -2.15 -8.62
C ILE A 146 -12.30 -0.82 -8.33
N GLU A 147 -12.38 -0.48 -7.04
CA GLU A 147 -12.98 0.77 -6.57
C GLU A 147 -11.94 1.88 -6.47
N TYR A 148 -12.33 3.06 -6.94
CA TYR A 148 -11.51 4.26 -6.92
C TYR A 148 -12.30 5.43 -6.39
N GLU A 149 -11.62 6.30 -5.65
CA GLU A 149 -12.13 7.60 -5.26
C GLU A 149 -11.13 8.66 -5.73
N TYR A 150 -11.66 9.72 -6.35
CA TYR A 150 -10.84 10.85 -6.76
C TYR A 150 -11.51 12.16 -6.36
N SER A 151 -10.91 12.87 -5.42
CA SER A 151 -11.40 14.17 -4.95
C SER A 151 -10.24 15.05 -4.48
N ASP A 152 -10.32 16.35 -4.77
CA ASP A 152 -9.39 17.38 -4.30
C ASP A 152 -7.88 17.05 -4.48
N GLY A 153 -7.52 16.45 -5.61
CA GLY A 153 -6.12 16.07 -5.92
C GLY A 153 -5.59 14.89 -5.10
N LYS A 154 -6.49 14.10 -4.50
CA LYS A 154 -6.21 12.84 -3.83
C LYS A 154 -6.90 11.71 -4.61
N PHE A 155 -6.09 10.82 -5.15
CA PHE A 155 -6.52 9.54 -5.70
C PHE A 155 -6.46 8.47 -4.62
N ILE A 156 -7.50 7.66 -4.52
CA ILE A 156 -7.56 6.51 -3.63
C ILE A 156 -7.96 5.31 -4.48
N ARG A 157 -7.15 4.25 -4.42
CA ARG A 157 -7.51 2.94 -4.96
C ARG A 157 -7.71 1.97 -3.81
N HIS A 158 -8.81 1.22 -3.86
CA HIS A 158 -9.03 0.09 -2.97
C HIS A 158 -8.09 -1.04 -3.37
N LEU A 159 -7.32 -1.54 -2.42
CA LEU A 159 -6.40 -2.65 -2.63
C LEU A 159 -7.19 -3.94 -2.39
N LYS A 160 -7.45 -4.68 -3.47
CA LYS A 160 -8.20 -5.94 -3.45
C LYS A 160 -7.27 -7.12 -3.69
N ILE A 161 -7.68 -8.34 -3.35
CA ILE A 161 -7.01 -9.55 -3.83
C ILE A 161 -7.84 -10.11 -4.99
N ALA A 162 -7.16 -10.40 -6.09
CA ALA A 162 -7.78 -10.95 -7.29
C ALA A 162 -8.34 -12.36 -7.05
N GLU A 163 -9.48 -12.69 -7.68
CA GLU A 163 -10.19 -13.98 -7.49
C GLU A 163 -9.38 -15.20 -7.92
N ASN A 164 -8.50 -15.03 -8.90
CA ASN A 164 -7.60 -16.08 -9.38
C ASN A 164 -6.48 -16.42 -8.38
N VAL A 165 -6.41 -15.73 -7.23
CA VAL A 165 -5.40 -15.95 -6.19
C VAL A 165 -6.03 -16.69 -5.02
N SER A 166 -5.77 -18.00 -4.93
CA SER A 166 -6.32 -18.86 -3.86
C SER A 166 -5.57 -18.76 -2.52
N HIS A 167 -4.25 -18.56 -2.56
CA HIS A 167 -3.40 -18.44 -1.37
C HIS A 167 -2.36 -17.35 -1.55
N ILE A 168 -2.42 -16.34 -0.70
CA ILE A 168 -1.48 -15.23 -0.68
C ILE A 168 -0.93 -15.00 0.72
N ASP A 169 0.38 -15.21 0.85
CA ASP A 169 1.14 -14.89 2.05
C ASP A 169 1.54 -13.41 2.08
N SER A 170 2.07 -12.97 3.22
CA SER A 170 2.50 -11.58 3.43
C SER A 170 3.59 -11.14 2.46
N ASP A 171 4.51 -12.04 2.08
CA ASP A 171 5.65 -11.75 1.20
C ASP A 171 5.17 -11.49 -0.24
N LYS A 172 4.33 -12.37 -0.79
CA LYS A 172 3.74 -12.18 -2.13
C LYS A 172 2.87 -10.93 -2.18
N LEU A 173 2.08 -10.69 -1.14
CA LEU A 173 1.24 -9.50 -1.06
C LEU A 173 2.08 -8.21 -0.96
N GLY A 174 3.14 -8.24 -0.15
CA GLY A 174 4.11 -7.16 -0.04
C GLY A 174 4.84 -6.88 -1.35
N LYS A 175 5.23 -7.93 -2.09
CA LYS A 175 5.85 -7.81 -3.41
C LYS A 175 4.90 -7.20 -4.44
N ALA A 176 3.67 -7.68 -4.51
CA ALA A 176 2.67 -7.14 -5.41
C ALA A 176 2.40 -5.65 -5.11
N LEU A 177 2.25 -5.28 -3.84
CA LEU A 177 2.04 -3.90 -3.40
C LEU A 177 3.25 -3.01 -3.69
N GLY A 178 4.47 -3.50 -3.44
CA GLY A 178 5.71 -2.79 -3.73
C GLY A 178 5.86 -2.51 -5.22
N GLU A 179 5.67 -3.52 -6.07
CA GLU A 179 5.69 -3.35 -7.53
C GLU A 179 4.59 -2.42 -8.02
N TYR A 180 3.38 -2.50 -7.45
CA TYR A 180 2.29 -1.59 -7.78
C TYR A 180 2.66 -0.11 -7.55
N ILE A 181 3.22 0.19 -6.38
CA ILE A 181 3.64 1.57 -6.05
C ILE A 181 4.77 2.03 -6.97
N ARG A 182 5.76 1.17 -7.25
CA ARG A 182 6.90 1.48 -8.14
C ARG A 182 6.45 1.69 -9.58
N LEU A 183 5.54 0.87 -10.07
CA LEU A 183 4.96 0.97 -11.41
C LEU A 183 4.21 2.30 -11.55
N MET A 184 3.27 2.58 -10.64
CA MET A 184 2.50 3.82 -10.67
C MET A 184 3.40 5.06 -10.59
N ASP A 185 4.41 5.06 -9.73
CA ASP A 185 5.40 6.13 -9.64
C ASP A 185 6.18 6.33 -10.95
N SER A 186 6.62 5.24 -11.57
CA SER A 186 7.34 5.27 -12.83
C SER A 186 6.46 5.77 -13.98
N GLU A 187 5.21 5.33 -14.05
CA GLU A 187 4.27 5.75 -15.08
C GLU A 187 3.83 7.20 -14.93
N ILE A 188 3.62 7.68 -13.69
CA ILE A 188 3.40 9.12 -13.45
C ILE A 188 4.61 9.90 -14.01
N LYS A 189 5.84 9.50 -13.67
CA LYS A 189 7.04 10.20 -14.16
C LYS A 189 7.14 10.18 -15.69
N ILE A 190 6.93 9.03 -16.33
CA ILE A 190 6.92 8.90 -17.79
C ILE A 190 5.85 9.80 -18.42
N TYR A 191 4.64 9.79 -17.87
CA TYR A 191 3.54 10.60 -18.38
C TYR A 191 3.89 12.10 -18.31
N PHE A 192 4.41 12.55 -17.18
CA PHE A 192 4.80 13.95 -16.97
C PHE A 192 6.00 14.40 -17.82
N GLU A 193 6.95 13.51 -18.09
CA GLU A 193 8.07 13.78 -18.99
C GLU A 193 7.65 13.87 -20.47
N ASN A 194 6.45 13.41 -20.83
CA ASN A 194 5.95 13.34 -22.20
C ASN A 194 4.63 14.11 -22.40
N LEU A 195 4.32 15.11 -21.57
CA LEU A 195 3.08 15.91 -21.68
C LEU A 195 2.91 16.61 -23.04
N ASP A 196 4.01 16.99 -23.67
CA ASP A 196 4.00 17.61 -25.00
C ASP A 196 3.74 16.60 -26.14
N PHE A 197 3.77 15.29 -25.84
CA PHE A 197 3.55 14.19 -26.78
C PHE A 197 2.57 13.14 -26.22
N PRO A 198 1.27 13.45 -26.10
CA PRO A 198 0.29 12.61 -25.39
C PRO A 198 0.20 11.18 -25.91
N GLU A 199 0.24 10.97 -27.23
CA GLU A 199 0.21 9.63 -27.83
C GLU A 199 1.44 8.79 -27.43
N SER A 200 2.62 9.42 -27.42
CA SER A 200 3.85 8.75 -26.99
C SER A 200 3.83 8.44 -25.50
N ALA A 201 3.28 9.34 -24.68
CA ALA A 201 3.09 9.11 -23.25
C ALA A 201 2.23 7.88 -22.99
N VAL A 202 1.06 7.78 -23.65
CA VAL A 202 0.14 6.64 -23.52
C VAL A 202 0.82 5.33 -23.91
N ILE A 203 1.52 5.29 -25.06
CA ILE A 203 2.21 4.07 -25.53
C ILE A 203 3.28 3.62 -24.53
N LYS A 204 4.07 4.55 -23.99
CA LYS A 204 5.14 4.22 -23.03
C LYS A 204 4.59 3.73 -21.70
N VAL A 205 3.54 4.38 -21.21
CA VAL A 205 2.82 4.02 -19.99
C VAL A 205 2.21 2.62 -20.15
N GLU A 206 1.40 2.39 -21.19
CA GLU A 206 0.76 1.09 -21.42
C GLU A 206 1.78 -0.03 -21.64
N LYS A 207 2.91 0.25 -22.28
CA LYS A 207 4.01 -0.72 -22.42
C LYS A 207 4.55 -1.14 -21.05
N LEU A 208 4.86 -0.18 -20.18
CA LEU A 208 5.41 -0.46 -18.85
C LEU A 208 4.41 -1.23 -17.97
N TYR A 209 3.12 -0.87 -18.06
CA TYR A 209 2.03 -1.56 -17.38
C TYR A 209 2.00 -3.05 -17.74
N ASN A 210 2.07 -3.36 -19.04
CA ASN A 210 2.05 -4.74 -19.55
C ASN A 210 3.27 -5.55 -19.10
N GLU A 211 4.45 -4.93 -18.96
CA GLU A 211 5.65 -5.59 -18.44
C GLU A 211 5.50 -6.02 -16.96
N HIS A 212 4.66 -5.33 -16.19
CA HIS A 212 4.42 -5.60 -14.76
C HIS A 212 3.10 -6.33 -14.48
N LEU A 213 2.37 -6.72 -15.54
CA LEU A 213 1.05 -7.36 -15.44
C LEU A 213 1.00 -8.56 -14.47
N PRO A 214 2.02 -9.45 -14.39
CA PRO A 214 1.98 -10.57 -13.44
C PRO A 214 1.75 -10.15 -11.97
N TYR A 215 2.26 -8.99 -11.56
CA TYR A 215 2.03 -8.45 -10.21
C TYR A 215 0.65 -7.79 -10.09
N MET A 216 0.17 -7.15 -11.15
CA MET A 216 -1.13 -6.47 -11.17
C MET A 216 -2.30 -7.44 -11.19
N THR A 217 -2.10 -8.68 -11.65
CA THR A 217 -3.11 -9.74 -11.53
C THR A 217 -3.26 -10.31 -10.12
N ILE A 218 -2.52 -9.79 -9.15
CA ILE A 218 -2.60 -10.18 -7.74
C ILE A 218 -3.47 -9.19 -6.94
N ILE A 219 -3.32 -7.88 -7.17
CA ILE A 219 -3.93 -6.81 -6.34
C ILE A 219 -4.54 -5.63 -7.07
#